data_AF-A0A522UAG6-F1
#
_entry.id   AF-A0A522UAG6-F1
#
_cell.length_a   1.000
_cell.length_b   1.000
_cell.length_c   1.000
_cell.angle_alpha   90.00
_cell.angle_beta   90.00
_cell.angle_gamma   90.00
#
_symmetry.space_group_name_H-M   'P 1'
#
loop_
_entity.id
_entity.type
_entity.pdbx_description
1 polymer ?
#
loop_
_entity_poly.entity_id
_entity_poly.type
_entity_poly.pdbx_seq_one_letter_code
_entity_poly.pdbx_strand_id
1 'polypeptide(L)'
;MRNNVVVKSDHFERVFFCAYACLFFVTPLLMLPITSELFEFNKMLFIYLMTVVVLVAWTVRMIWHRKIILKRSLFDVFFILFLFSQLLSTIFSIDRHTSFFGYYGRFNGGLLSIISYMILYYAFVSNISL
;
A
#
# COMPACT_ATOMS: atom_id res chain seq x y z
N MET A 1 11.97 -25.94 -0.78
CA MET A 1 10.98 -26.24 0.28
C MET A 1 10.14 -25.00 0.51
N ARG A 2 8.94 -24.94 -0.10
CA ARG A 2 8.08 -23.76 -0.11
C ARG A 2 7.02 -23.93 0.98
N ASN A 3 7.31 -23.37 2.16
CA ASN A 3 6.33 -23.29 3.24
C ASN A 3 5.25 -22.28 2.83
N ASN A 4 4.28 -22.74 2.06
CA ASN A 4 3.02 -22.04 1.85
C ASN A 4 2.29 -22.05 3.19
N VAL A 5 2.54 -21.04 4.02
CA VAL A 5 1.73 -20.75 5.22
C VAL A 5 0.42 -20.13 4.73
N VAL A 6 -0.39 -20.94 4.04
CA VAL A 6 -1.80 -20.60 3.79
C VAL A 6 -2.48 -20.87 5.11
N VAL A 7 -2.69 -19.79 5.88
CA VAL A 7 -3.56 -19.85 7.06
C VAL A 7 -4.97 -20.17 6.55
N LYS A 8 -5.61 -21.18 7.14
CA LYS A 8 -6.94 -21.67 6.75
C LYS A 8 -8.00 -20.58 6.93
N SER A 9 -8.93 -20.46 5.97
CA SER A 9 -9.89 -19.35 5.84
C SER A 9 -10.45 -18.82 7.16
N ASP A 10 -10.14 -17.56 7.42
CA ASP A 10 -10.43 -16.83 8.64
C ASP A 10 -11.22 -15.54 8.31
N HIS A 11 -11.94 -14.99 9.30
CA HIS A 11 -12.75 -13.78 9.12
C HIS A 11 -11.95 -12.59 8.53
N PHE A 12 -10.62 -12.58 8.71
CA PHE A 12 -9.71 -11.61 8.14
C PHE A 12 -9.71 -11.58 6.61
N GLU A 13 -9.91 -12.71 5.92
CA GLU A 13 -9.94 -12.74 4.45
C GLU A 13 -11.07 -11.87 3.89
N ARG A 14 -12.24 -11.89 4.53
CA ARG A 14 -13.36 -11.03 4.16
C ARG A 14 -13.04 -9.56 4.37
N VAL A 15 -12.33 -9.22 5.45
CA VAL A 15 -11.90 -7.85 5.73
C VAL A 15 -10.96 -7.35 4.64
N PHE A 16 -9.94 -8.12 4.27
CA PHE A 16 -9.04 -7.76 3.17
C PHE A 16 -9.80 -7.65 1.85
N PHE A 17 -10.62 -8.64 1.51
CA PHE A 17 -11.41 -8.60 0.28
C PHE A 17 -12.27 -7.34 0.19
N CYS A 18 -13.02 -7.01 1.25
CA CYS A 18 -13.82 -5.78 1.31
C CYS A 18 -12.95 -4.51 1.19
N ALA A 19 -11.79 -4.47 1.86
CA ALA A 19 -10.88 -3.32 1.78
C ALA A 19 -10.33 -3.12 0.37
N TYR A 20 -9.89 -4.18 -0.31
CA TYR A 20 -9.38 -4.10 -1.69
C TYR A 20 -10.50 -3.85 -2.71
N ALA A 21 -11.69 -4.40 -2.50
CA ALA A 21 -12.86 -4.06 -3.32
C ALA A 21 -13.22 -2.57 -3.17
N CYS A 22 -13.23 -2.06 -1.93
CA CYS A 22 -13.44 -0.65 -1.67
C CYS A 22 -12.37 0.22 -2.35
N LEU A 23 -11.09 -0.14 -2.23
CA LEU A 23 -10.00 0.52 -2.96
C LEU A 23 -10.26 0.54 -4.47
N PHE A 24 -10.61 -0.60 -5.07
CA PHE A 24 -10.83 -0.70 -6.51
C PHE A 24 -12.01 0.14 -7.02
N PHE A 25 -13.15 0.10 -6.33
CA PHE A 25 -14.35 0.80 -6.79
C PHE A 25 -14.36 2.28 -6.41
N VAL A 26 -13.89 2.63 -5.21
CA VAL A 26 -14.00 4.00 -4.68
C VAL A 26 -12.89 4.91 -5.21
N THR A 27 -11.66 4.42 -5.40
CA THR A 27 -10.56 5.25 -5.92
C THR A 27 -10.85 5.97 -7.24
N PRO A 28 -11.42 5.35 -8.30
CA PRO A 28 -11.73 6.08 -9.53
C PRO A 28 -12.88 7.09 -9.36
N LEU A 29 -13.83 6.80 -8.45
CA LEU A 29 -15.01 7.63 -8.19
C LEU A 29 -14.71 8.84 -7.30
N LEU A 30 -13.59 8.85 -6.58
CA LEU A 30 -13.20 9.95 -5.70
C LEU A 30 -12.71 11.17 -6.50
N MET A 31 -13.65 12.06 -6.80
CA MET A 31 -13.41 13.38 -7.40
C MET A 31 -14.25 14.39 -6.61
N LEU A 32 -13.61 15.25 -5.82
CA LEU A 32 -14.29 16.23 -4.97
C LEU A 32 -13.94 17.65 -5.41
N PRO A 33 -14.92 18.47 -5.83
CA PRO A 33 -14.68 19.84 -6.31
C PRO A 33 -14.44 20.88 -5.21
N ILE A 34 -14.47 20.47 -3.95
CA ILE A 34 -14.35 21.36 -2.80
C ILE A 34 -12.86 21.62 -2.44
N THR A 35 -11.97 20.70 -2.81
CA THR A 35 -10.53 20.80 -2.54
C THR A 35 -9.80 21.56 -3.66
N SER A 36 -8.67 22.18 -3.33
CA SER A 36 -7.84 22.92 -4.30
C SER A 36 -7.34 22.07 -5.47
N GLU A 37 -7.33 20.75 -5.30
CA GLU A 37 -7.03 19.76 -6.32
C GLU A 37 -8.18 18.77 -6.48
N LEU A 38 -8.75 18.70 -7.69
CA LEU A 38 -9.98 17.98 -7.99
C LEU A 38 -9.76 16.47 -8.06
N PHE A 39 -8.63 16.07 -8.65
CA PHE A 39 -8.44 14.73 -9.20
C PHE A 39 -7.55 13.83 -8.34
N GLU A 40 -6.34 14.26 -8.02
CA GLU A 40 -5.34 13.39 -7.40
C GLU A 40 -5.36 13.41 -5.88
N PHE A 41 -5.55 14.58 -5.28
CA PHE A 41 -5.40 14.78 -3.85
C PHE A 41 -6.31 13.86 -3.02
N ASN A 42 -7.61 13.85 -3.35
CA ASN A 42 -8.62 13.06 -2.63
C ASN A 42 -8.38 11.56 -2.76
N LYS A 43 -7.91 11.11 -3.94
CA LYS A 43 -7.60 9.70 -4.19
C LYS A 43 -6.41 9.26 -3.36
N MET A 44 -5.35 10.06 -3.34
CA MET A 44 -4.15 9.74 -2.57
C MET A 44 -4.43 9.71 -1.06
N LEU A 45 -5.20 10.66 -0.54
CA LEU A 45 -5.60 10.66 0.87
C LEU A 45 -6.37 9.39 1.25
N PHE A 46 -7.31 8.98 0.39
CA PHE A 46 -8.06 7.74 0.58
C PHE A 46 -7.18 6.49 0.53
N ILE A 47 -6.23 6.43 -0.41
CA ILE A 47 -5.25 5.34 -0.49
C ILE A 47 -4.43 5.29 0.79
N TYR A 48 -3.91 6.41 1.29
CA TYR A 48 -3.17 6.46 2.55
C TYR A 48 -3.98 5.96 3.75
N LEU A 49 -5.24 6.41 3.86
CA LEU A 49 -6.16 5.93 4.89
C LEU A 49 -6.34 4.41 4.81
N MET A 50 -6.61 3.89 3.62
CA MET A 50 -6.82 2.46 3.39
C MET A 50 -5.54 1.63 3.63
N THR A 51 -4.37 2.16 3.28
CA THR A 51 -3.08 1.54 3.60
C THR A 51 -2.93 1.36 5.11
N VAL A 52 -3.25 2.37 5.92
CA VAL A 52 -3.19 2.25 7.39
C VAL A 52 -4.17 1.19 7.88
N VAL A 53 -5.41 1.18 7.41
CA VAL A 53 -6.43 0.17 7.77
C VAL A 53 -5.94 -1.25 7.45
N VAL A 54 -5.43 -1.47 6.23
CA VAL A 54 -4.92 -2.76 5.77
C VAL A 54 -3.69 -3.18 6.58
N LEU A 55 -2.76 -2.27 6.84
CA LEU A 55 -1.56 -2.54 7.62
C LEU A 55 -1.93 -2.97 9.04
N VAL A 56 -2.82 -2.24 9.71
CA VAL A 56 -3.31 -2.57 11.05
C VAL A 56 -3.98 -3.95 11.05
N ALA A 57 -4.88 -4.21 10.11
CA ALA A 57 -5.55 -5.51 10.00
C ALA A 57 -4.54 -6.66 9.79
N TRP A 58 -3.52 -6.44 8.96
CA TRP A 58 -2.48 -7.43 8.69
C TRP A 58 -1.59 -7.69 9.91
N THR A 59 -1.18 -6.64 10.63
CA THR A 59 -0.44 -6.77 11.88
C THR A 59 -1.25 -7.52 12.95
N VAL A 60 -2.54 -7.19 13.10
CA VAL A 60 -3.44 -7.89 14.03
C VAL A 60 -3.55 -9.37 13.68
N ARG A 61 -3.71 -9.74 12.40
CA ARG A 61 -3.74 -11.14 11.96
C ARG A 61 -2.45 -11.87 12.33
N MET A 62 -1.28 -11.26 12.10
CA MET A 62 0.02 -11.86 12.44
C MET A 62 0.17 -12.10 13.94
N ILE A 63 -0.27 -11.16 14.78
CA ILE A 63 -0.26 -11.30 16.24
C ILE A 63 -1.21 -12.41 16.69
N TRP A 64 -2.43 -12.45 16.14
CA TRP A 64 -3.45 -13.43 16.50
C TRP A 64 -3.01 -14.86 16.19
N HIS A 65 -2.43 -15.09 15.01
CA HIS A 65 -1.92 -16.40 14.60
C HIS A 65 -0.51 -16.70 15.12
N ARG A 66 0.13 -15.74 15.81
CA ARG A 66 1.52 -15.80 16.30
C ARG A 66 2.52 -16.28 15.23
N LYS A 67 2.26 -15.91 13.98
CA LYS A 67 3.05 -16.31 12.81
C LYS A 67 3.24 -15.10 11.91
N ILE A 68 4.45 -14.95 11.39
CA ILE A 68 4.76 -13.94 10.38
C ILE A 68 4.25 -14.46 9.04
N ILE A 69 3.20 -13.84 8.52
CA ILE A 69 2.56 -14.20 7.26
C ILE A 69 3.12 -13.26 6.18
N LEU A 70 4.27 -13.62 5.64
CA LEU A 70 4.92 -12.87 4.56
C LEU A 70 5.29 -13.82 3.42
N LYS A 71 4.66 -13.62 2.26
CA LYS A 71 4.95 -14.42 1.07
C LYS A 71 6.12 -13.80 0.31
N ARG A 72 7.25 -14.52 0.31
CA ARG A 72 8.43 -14.12 -0.47
C ARG A 72 8.24 -14.40 -1.96
N SER A 73 8.59 -13.45 -2.79
CA SER A 73 8.59 -13.57 -4.25
C SER A 73 9.93 -13.13 -4.83
N LEU A 74 10.27 -13.62 -6.04
CA LEU A 74 11.44 -13.12 -6.78
C LEU A 74 11.32 -11.62 -7.07
N PHE A 75 10.09 -11.11 -7.17
CA PHE A 75 9.79 -9.69 -7.36
C PHE A 75 10.19 -8.82 -6.16
N ASP A 76 10.38 -9.40 -4.98
CA ASP A 76 10.72 -8.65 -3.76
C ASP A 76 12.06 -7.93 -3.90
N VAL A 77 13.03 -8.55 -4.59
CA VAL A 77 14.34 -7.94 -4.86
C VAL A 77 14.19 -6.68 -5.71
N PHE A 78 13.39 -6.76 -6.78
CA PHE A 78 13.12 -5.60 -7.65
C PHE A 78 12.42 -4.48 -6.88
N PHE A 79 11.43 -4.82 -6.06
CA PHE A 79 10.72 -3.87 -5.22
C PHE A 79 11.62 -3.16 -4.20
N ILE A 80 12.47 -3.91 -3.49
CA ILE A 80 13.40 -3.34 -2.51
C ILE A 80 14.44 -2.45 -3.21
N LEU A 81 14.99 -2.89 -4.34
CA LEU A 81 15.97 -2.11 -5.10
C LEU A 81 15.34 -0.82 -5.65
N PHE A 82 14.09 -0.89 -6.12
CA PHE A 82 13.34 0.28 -6.55
C PHE A 82 13.10 1.24 -5.38
N LEU A 83 12.61 0.76 -4.24
CA LEU A 83 12.39 1.61 -3.05
C LEU A 83 13.70 2.26 -2.58
N PHE A 84 14.81 1.53 -2.63
CA PHE A 84 16.12 2.05 -2.29
C PHE A 84 16.56 3.17 -3.23
N SER A 85 16.34 3.01 -4.54
CA SER A 85 16.56 4.08 -5.52
C SER A 85 15.73 5.32 -5.22
N GLN A 86 14.45 5.16 -4.85
CA GLN A 86 13.57 6.28 -4.49
C GLN A 86 13.98 6.96 -3.18
N LEU A 87 14.47 6.20 -2.20
CA LEU A 87 15.06 6.74 -0.98
C LEU A 87 16.29 7.59 -1.28
N LEU A 88 17.22 7.09 -2.08
CA LEU A 88 18.39 7.85 -2.52
C LEU A 88 17.98 9.13 -3.25
N SER A 89 17.03 9.01 -4.20
CA SER A 89 16.49 10.17 -4.92
C SER A 89 15.90 11.20 -3.96
N THR A 90 15.16 10.78 -2.94
CA THR A 90 14.56 11.68 -1.93
C THR A 90 15.63 12.36 -1.07
N ILE A 91 16.69 11.65 -0.69
CA ILE A 91 17.77 12.22 0.14
C ILE A 91 18.61 13.24 -0.64
N PHE A 92 18.95 12.95 -1.90
CA PHE A 92 19.77 13.81 -2.75
C PHE A 92 18.98 14.86 -3.53
N SER A 93 17.65 14.89 -3.41
CA SER A 93 16.80 15.85 -4.11
C SER A 93 17.01 17.29 -3.62
N ILE A 94 16.90 18.23 -4.56
CA ILE A 94 16.92 19.67 -4.30
C ILE A 94 15.74 20.07 -3.40
N ASP A 95 14.56 19.51 -3.70
CA ASP A 95 13.35 19.70 -2.90
C ASP A 95 12.90 18.35 -2.34
N ARG A 96 13.23 18.14 -1.06
CA ARG A 96 12.92 16.90 -0.34
C ARG A 96 11.43 16.76 -0.05
N HIS A 97 10.71 17.86 0.10
CA HIS A 97 9.27 17.83 0.40
C HIS A 97 8.48 17.30 -0.80
N THR A 98 8.79 17.81 -1.99
CA THR A 98 8.14 17.35 -3.23
C THR A 98 8.52 15.91 -3.58
N SER A 99 9.76 15.49 -3.31
CA SER A 99 10.14 14.08 -3.47
C SER A 99 9.44 13.14 -2.49
N PHE A 100 9.19 13.58 -1.26
CA PHE A 100 8.54 12.74 -0.25
C PHE A 100 7.01 12.64 -0.46
N PHE A 101 6.34 13.78 -0.63
CA PHE A 101 4.88 13.87 -0.69
C PHE A 101 4.31 13.86 -2.11
N GLY A 102 5.13 14.18 -3.12
CA GLY A 102 4.68 14.48 -4.47
C GLY A 102 4.60 15.99 -4.73
N TYR A 103 4.25 16.33 -5.97
CA TYR A 103 4.11 17.71 -6.42
C TYR A 103 2.64 18.14 -6.39
N TYR A 104 2.38 19.45 -6.31
CA TYR A 104 1.00 19.94 -6.36
C TYR A 104 0.32 19.51 -7.68
N GLY A 105 -0.87 18.93 -7.59
CA GLY A 105 -1.57 18.34 -8.74
C GLY A 105 -1.01 17.00 -9.23
N ARG A 106 0.12 16.55 -8.67
CA ARG A 106 0.65 15.20 -8.84
C ARG A 106 1.11 14.60 -7.52
N PHE A 107 0.14 14.21 -6.70
CA PHE A 107 0.37 13.66 -5.36
C PHE A 107 0.78 12.20 -5.39
N ASN A 108 0.64 11.54 -6.55
CA ASN A 108 1.20 10.22 -6.78
C ASN A 108 2.67 10.30 -7.25
N GLY A 109 3.47 9.31 -6.87
CA GLY A 109 4.88 9.17 -7.28
C GLY A 109 5.91 9.72 -6.29
N GLY A 110 5.47 10.34 -5.18
CA GLY A 110 6.35 10.62 -4.05
C GLY A 110 6.70 9.35 -3.26
N LEU A 111 7.75 9.39 -2.46
CA LEU A 111 8.19 8.24 -1.65
C LEU A 111 7.06 7.65 -0.79
N LEU A 112 6.22 8.50 -0.19
CA LEU A 112 5.11 8.05 0.67
C LEU A 112 4.07 7.23 -0.11
N SER A 113 3.76 7.63 -1.35
CA SER A 113 2.87 6.88 -2.24
C SER A 113 3.43 5.51 -2.59
N ILE A 114 4.73 5.44 -2.87
CA ILE A 114 5.42 4.19 -3.23
C ILE A 114 5.41 3.23 -2.05
N ILE A 115 5.74 3.70 -0.84
CA ILE A 115 5.66 2.89 0.39
C ILE A 115 4.24 2.35 0.59
N SER A 116 3.23 3.20 0.37
CA SER A 116 1.83 2.81 0.54
C SER A 116 1.42 1.71 -0.43
N TYR A 117 1.82 1.81 -1.70
CA TYR A 117 1.56 0.76 -2.68
C TYR A 117 2.29 -0.54 -2.37
N MET A 118 3.53 -0.48 -1.87
CA MET A 118 4.26 -1.67 -1.47
C MET A 118 3.58 -2.39 -0.31
N ILE A 119 3.14 -1.66 0.72
CA ILE A 119 2.39 -2.23 1.84
C ILE A 119 1.10 -2.90 1.34
N LEU A 120 0.32 -2.20 0.51
CA LEU A 120 -0.90 -2.74 -0.09
C LEU A 120 -0.61 -3.98 -0.95
N TYR A 121 0.47 -4.00 -1.72
CA TYR A 121 0.86 -5.15 -2.51
C TYR A 121 1.23 -6.36 -1.64
N TYR A 122 2.12 -6.19 -0.65
CA TYR A 122 2.55 -7.30 0.20
C TYR A 122 1.42 -7.85 1.07
N ALA A 123 0.56 -6.97 1.58
CA ALA A 123 -0.64 -7.38 2.31
C ALA A 123 -1.59 -8.16 1.39
N PHE A 124 -1.78 -7.76 0.14
CA PHE A 124 -2.61 -8.49 -0.82
C PHE A 124 -2.05 -9.88 -1.08
N VAL A 125 -0.78 -9.95 -1.51
CA VAL A 125 -0.12 -11.20 -1.91
C VAL A 125 0.00 -12.19 -0.75
N SER A 126 0.11 -11.70 0.48
CA SER A 126 0.24 -12.54 1.68
C SER A 126 -1.10 -12.99 2.26
N ASN A 127 -2.19 -12.23 2.03
CA ASN A 127 -3.48 -12.50 2.69
C ASN A 127 -4.60 -12.96 1.74
N ILE A 128 -4.52 -12.62 0.44
CA ILE A 128 -5.48 -13.02 -0.57
C ILE A 128 -4.81 -14.07 -1.46
N SER A 129 -5.26 -15.31 -1.33
CA SER A 129 -4.99 -16.35 -2.32
C SER A 129 -6.10 -16.32 -3.37
N LEU A 130 -5.73 -15.97 -4.60
CA LEU A 130 -6.52 -16.31 -5.79
C LEU A 130 -6.39 -17.80 -6.10
#